data_AF-A0A5C8P3L9-F1
#
_entry.id   AF-A0A5C8P3L9-F1
#
_cell.length_a   1.000
_cell.length_b   1.000
_cell.length_c   1.000
_cell.angle_alpha   90.00
_cell.angle_beta   90.00
_cell.angle_gamma   90.00
#
_symmetry.space_group_name_H-M   'P 1'
#
loop_
_entity.id
_entity.type
_entity.pdbx_description
1 polymer ?
#
loop_
_entity_poly.entity_id
_entity_poly.type
_entity_poly.pdbx_seq_one_letter_code
_entity_poly.pdbx_strand_id
1 'polypeptide(L)'
;MVDSISNDQATTLRNLVDKNEGTTEQLSHDSKEREIDVLNLPPRSVVHQKHTKTYLKLSKPLLRLVFVFFVLLVVFLTYFLVN
;
A
#
# COMPACT_ATOMS: atom_id res chain seq x y z
N MET A 1 -6.88 -0.44 35.58
CA MET A 1 -7.68 0.62 34.92
C MET A 1 -7.32 0.62 33.44
N VAL A 2 -7.83 -0.36 32.69
CA VAL A 2 -7.56 -0.58 31.25
C VAL A 2 -8.85 -1.15 30.66
N ASP A 3 -9.88 -0.34 30.43
CA ASP A 3 -11.12 -0.82 29.78
C ASP A 3 -11.91 0.28 29.03
N SER A 4 -11.34 1.48 28.82
CA SER A 4 -12.07 2.58 28.17
C SER A 4 -11.78 2.76 26.67
N ILE A 5 -10.79 2.05 26.09
CA ILE A 5 -10.37 2.23 24.68
C ILE A 5 -11.06 1.23 23.73
N SER A 6 -11.48 0.05 24.21
CA SER A 6 -12.04 -1.01 23.34
C SER A 6 -13.51 -0.81 22.97
N ASN A 7 -14.31 -0.19 23.84
CA ASN A 7 -15.75 0.02 23.62
C ASN A 7 -16.04 0.94 22.42
N ASP A 8 -15.13 1.86 22.11
CA ASP A 8 -15.31 2.85 21.05
C ASP A 8 -15.17 2.24 19.63
N GLN A 9 -14.26 1.26 19.48
CA GLN A 9 -14.03 0.59 18.20
C GLN A 9 -15.19 -0.34 17.81
N ALA A 10 -15.70 -1.13 18.76
CA ALA A 10 -16.80 -2.07 18.51
C ALA A 10 -18.09 -1.33 18.12
N THR A 11 -18.34 -0.18 18.75
CA THR A 11 -19.51 0.67 18.47
C THR A 11 -19.40 1.31 17.09
N THR A 12 -18.19 1.74 16.71
CA THR A 12 -17.91 2.30 15.38
C THR A 12 -18.17 1.27 14.27
N LEU A 13 -17.72 0.03 14.43
CA LEU A 13 -17.93 -1.03 13.45
C LEU A 13 -19.42 -1.37 13.26
N ARG A 14 -20.19 -1.46 14.33
CA ARG A 14 -21.65 -1.71 14.27
C ARG A 14 -22.36 -0.61 13.48
N ASN A 15 -22.04 0.65 13.75
CA ASN A 15 -22.62 1.79 13.03
C ASN A 15 -22.24 1.82 11.54
N LEU A 16 -21.04 1.34 11.18
CA LEU A 16 -20.60 1.25 9.78
C LEU A 16 -21.28 0.10 9.03
N VAL A 17 -21.48 -1.03 9.69
CA VAL A 17 -22.20 -2.19 9.13
C VAL A 17 -23.66 -1.85 8.90
N ASP A 18 -24.34 -1.29 9.89
CA ASP A 18 -25.76 -0.92 9.82
C ASP A 18 -26.04 0.12 8.71
N LYS A 19 -25.13 1.09 8.52
CA LYS A 19 -25.15 2.04 7.38
C LYS A 19 -24.95 1.37 6.01
N ASN A 20 -24.13 0.33 5.93
CA ASN A 20 -23.87 -0.40 4.68
C ASN A 20 -24.97 -1.42 4.37
N GLU A 21 -25.58 -2.05 5.36
CA GLU A 21 -26.69 -3.00 5.20
C GLU A 21 -27.92 -2.30 4.61
N GLY A 22 -28.26 -1.11 5.10
CA GLY A 22 -29.33 -0.29 4.53
C GLY A 22 -29.10 0.16 3.07
N THR A 23 -27.84 0.19 2.61
CA THR A 23 -27.48 0.48 1.21
C THR A 23 -27.48 -0.80 0.34
N THR A 24 -27.20 -1.97 0.93
CA THR A 24 -27.09 -3.25 0.22
C THR A 24 -28.47 -3.81 -0.17
N GLU A 25 -29.48 -3.63 0.69
CA GLU A 25 -30.85 -4.08 0.43
C GLU A 25 -31.53 -3.30 -0.73
N GLN A 26 -31.15 -2.04 -0.99
CA GLN A 26 -31.73 -1.23 -2.08
C GLN A 26 -31.01 -1.39 -3.44
N LEU A 27 -29.78 -1.89 -3.49
CA LEU A 27 -29.06 -2.13 -4.76
C LEU A 27 -29.35 -3.52 -5.38
N SER A 28 -30.08 -4.37 -4.68
CA SER A 28 -30.26 -5.78 -5.08
C SER A 28 -31.46 -6.02 -6.02
N HIS A 29 -32.21 -4.98 -6.42
CA HIS A 29 -33.47 -5.17 -7.17
C HIS A 29 -33.65 -4.33 -8.45
N ASP A 30 -32.60 -3.69 -9.00
CA ASP A 30 -32.69 -2.99 -10.31
C ASP A 30 -31.62 -3.41 -11.32
N SER A 31 -30.93 -4.54 -11.09
CA SER A 31 -30.04 -5.13 -12.09
C SER A 31 -30.84 -6.03 -13.02
N LYS A 32 -31.74 -5.46 -13.82
CA LYS A 32 -32.10 -6.08 -15.10
C LYS A 32 -30.80 -6.31 -15.86
N GLU A 33 -30.30 -7.53 -15.82
CA GLU A 33 -29.87 -8.31 -16.98
C GLU A 33 -29.17 -7.50 -18.09
N ARG A 34 -28.26 -6.59 -17.71
CA ARG A 34 -27.15 -6.28 -18.59
C ARG A 34 -26.28 -7.53 -18.49
N GLU A 35 -26.51 -8.42 -19.44
CA GLU A 35 -25.65 -9.52 -19.79
C GLU A 35 -24.25 -8.93 -20.06
N ILE A 36 -23.51 -8.65 -18.98
CA ILE A 36 -22.10 -8.35 -19.06
C ILE A 36 -21.52 -9.67 -19.53
N ASP A 37 -21.14 -9.74 -20.80
CA ASP A 37 -20.57 -10.93 -21.40
C ASP A 37 -19.30 -11.31 -20.65
N VAL A 38 -19.45 -12.24 -19.71
CA VAL A 38 -18.40 -12.66 -18.78
C VAL A 38 -17.18 -13.19 -19.55
N LEU A 39 -17.39 -13.70 -20.77
CA LEU A 39 -16.38 -14.35 -21.59
C LEU A 39 -15.51 -13.33 -22.33
N ASN A 40 -15.98 -12.08 -22.48
CA ASN A 40 -15.25 -11.01 -23.16
C ASN A 40 -14.75 -9.93 -22.19
N LEU A 41 -14.59 -10.24 -20.90
CA LEU A 41 -13.90 -9.31 -19.99
C LEU A 41 -12.42 -9.20 -20.38
N PRO A 42 -11.86 -7.97 -20.35
CA PRO A 42 -10.43 -7.81 -20.51
C PRO A 42 -9.70 -8.57 -19.39
N PRO A 43 -8.60 -9.29 -19.72
CA PRO A 43 -7.85 -10.01 -18.70
C PRO A 43 -7.35 -9.05 -17.62
N ARG A 44 -7.37 -9.51 -16.36
CA ARG A 44 -7.00 -8.73 -15.17
C ARG A 44 -5.66 -8.00 -15.31
N SER A 45 -4.72 -8.57 -16.06
CA SER A 45 -3.41 -8.00 -16.36
C SER A 45 -3.45 -6.71 -17.17
N VAL A 46 -4.47 -6.51 -18.00
CA VAL A 46 -4.64 -5.32 -18.86
C VAL A 46 -5.22 -4.15 -18.05
N VAL A 47 -6.23 -4.41 -17.21
CA VAL A 47 -6.88 -3.36 -16.41
C VAL A 47 -6.03 -2.94 -15.21
N HIS A 48 -5.24 -3.86 -14.65
CA HIS A 48 -4.37 -3.58 -13.50
C HIS A 48 -2.88 -3.48 -13.86
N GLN A 49 -2.56 -3.13 -15.10
CA GLN A 49 -1.19 -2.82 -15.53
C GLN A 49 -0.75 -1.47 -14.94
N LYS A 50 -0.42 -1.46 -13.65
CA LYS A 50 0.27 -0.33 -13.04
C LYS A 50 1.72 -0.39 -13.52
N HIS A 51 2.04 0.32 -14.60
CA HIS A 51 3.42 0.59 -15.05
C HIS A 51 4.18 1.49 -14.05
N THR A 52 4.15 1.14 -12.76
CA THR A 52 4.96 1.82 -11.76
C THR A 52 6.37 1.28 -11.90
N LYS A 53 7.23 2.07 -12.54
CA LYS A 53 8.68 1.92 -12.36
C LYS A 53 8.94 1.81 -10.85
N THR A 54 9.65 0.79 -10.42
CA THR A 54 10.02 0.62 -9.02
C THR A 54 10.98 1.75 -8.66
N TYR A 55 10.44 2.85 -8.14
CA TYR A 55 11.26 3.95 -7.62
C TYR A 55 11.96 3.41 -6.39
N LEU A 56 13.25 3.15 -6.50
CA LEU A 56 14.11 2.88 -5.35
C LEU A 56 14.07 4.14 -4.49
N LYS A 57 13.26 4.11 -3.44
CA LYS A 57 13.19 5.17 -2.45
C LYS A 57 14.50 5.17 -1.68
N LEU A 58 15.48 5.93 -2.18
CA LEU A 58 16.69 6.28 -1.45
C LEU A 58 16.25 7.10 -0.25
N SER A 59 16.08 6.42 0.86
CA SER A 59 15.66 7.01 2.12
C SER A 59 16.87 7.71 2.78
N LYS A 60 16.60 8.73 3.61
CA LYS A 60 17.63 9.41 4.42
C LYS A 60 18.62 8.46 5.13
N PRO A 61 18.20 7.32 5.73
CA PRO A 61 19.17 6.40 6.33
C PRO A 61 20.10 5.72 5.30
N LEU A 62 19.65 5.44 4.07
CA LEU A 62 20.53 4.90 3.02
C LEU A 62 21.59 5.92 2.61
N LEU A 63 21.24 7.20 2.53
CA LEU A 63 22.21 8.26 2.21
C LEU A 63 23.29 8.39 3.30
N ARG A 64 22.90 8.27 4.59
CA ARG A 64 23.85 8.26 5.72
C ARG A 64 24.81 7.07 5.63
N LEU A 65 24.32 5.90 5.25
CA LEU A 65 25.13 4.70 5.11
C LEU A 65 26.15 4.85 3.97
N VAL A 66 25.72 5.32 2.80
CA VAL A 66 26.62 5.57 1.66
C VAL A 66 27.68 6.60 2.01
N PHE A 67 27.32 7.66 2.74
CA PHE A 67 28.28 8.68 3.18
C PHE A 67 29.38 8.11 4.08
N VAL A 68 29.00 7.31 5.09
CA VAL A 68 29.99 6.66 5.98
C VAL A 68 30.89 5.71 5.19
N PHE A 69 30.31 4.94 4.27
CA PHE A 69 31.08 4.03 3.43
C PHE A 69 32.07 4.78 2.52
N PHE A 70 31.66 5.92 1.98
CA PHE A 70 32.51 6.77 1.16
C PHE A 70 33.69 7.34 1.95
N VAL A 71 33.45 7.85 3.17
CA VAL A 71 34.52 8.34 4.05
C VAL A 71 35.52 7.24 4.38
N LEU A 72 35.04 6.04 4.71
CA LEU A 72 35.91 4.87 4.95
C LEU A 72 36.74 4.53 3.71
N LEU A 73 36.13 4.54 2.52
CA LEU A 73 36.83 4.28 1.27
C LEU A 73 37.95 5.27 1.01
N VAL A 74 37.70 6.56 1.21
CA VAL A 74 38.71 7.62 1.02
C VAL A 74 39.89 7.39 1.96
N VAL A 75 39.64 7.14 3.25
CA VAL A 75 40.71 6.86 4.23
C VAL A 75 41.52 5.65 3.81
N PHE A 76 40.84 4.56 3.41
CA PHE A 76 41.51 3.33 2.99
C PHE A 76 42.37 3.53 1.74
N LEU A 77 41.86 4.27 0.75
CA LEU A 77 42.58 4.63 -0.46
C LEU A 77 43.80 5.49 -0.17
N THR A 78 43.67 6.51 0.70
CA THR A 78 44.80 7.36 1.06
C THR A 78 45.89 6.60 1.80
N TYR A 79 45.50 5.68 2.69
CA TYR A 79 46.45 4.82 3.40
C TYR A 79 47.20 3.92 2.41
N PHE A 80 46.49 3.26 1.51
CA PHE A 80 47.09 2.38 0.50
C PHE A 80 47.97 3.11 -0.52
N LEU A 81 47.67 4.37 -0.84
CA LEU A 81 48.48 5.14 -1.79
C LEU A 81 49.77 5.67 -1.16
N VAL A 82 49.73 5.98 0.14
CA VAL A 82 50.86 6.53 0.89
C VAL A 82 51.82 5.45 1.37
N ASN A 83 51.31 4.26 1.67
CA ASN A 83 52.07 3.11 2.17
C ASN A 83 52.30 2.07 1.07
#